data_AF-G7WCD0-F1
#
_entry.id   AF-G7WCD0-F1
#
_cell.length_a   1.000
_cell.length_b   1.000
_cell.length_c   1.000
_cell.angle_alpha   90.00
_cell.angle_beta   90.00
_cell.angle_gamma   90.00
#
_symmetry.space_group_name_H-M   'P 1'
#
loop_
_entity.id
_entity.type
_entity.pdbx_description
1 polymer ?
#
loop_
_entity_poly.entity_id
_entity_poly.type
_entity_poly.pdbx_seq_one_letter_code
_entity_poly.pdbx_strand_id
1 'polypeptide(L)'
;MANLEEKRARFAALDLERKKRQKIVLISLCTLMVIGAVAIVLSTREAIPGFDDKYSIGKSVNYTNKIVDMTEVKAEISNGQVQLSLDDLEKYKILYAMYDENFDIGNNQKGLPVMAYLSPAGRVIVASSFCEPCYSRKFHIEGDVLVCNVCFTRWAIADLTGLSGGCTKYPPQEFNYSVDKENGKIILNQEELKNWKPRDYDSSTTTKMNLN
;
A
#
# COMPACT_ATOMS: atom_id res chain seq x y z
N MET A 1 -67.49 -18.79 37.84
CA MET A 1 -67.17 -18.05 36.60
C MET A 1 -66.09 -17.04 36.95
N ALA A 2 -64.89 -17.15 36.38
CA ALA A 2 -63.78 -16.24 36.72
C ALA A 2 -64.14 -14.78 36.36
N ASN A 3 -63.88 -13.86 37.29
CA ASN A 3 -64.25 -12.45 37.21
C ASN A 3 -63.52 -11.77 36.03
N LEU A 4 -64.25 -10.97 35.25
CA LEU A 4 -63.74 -10.26 34.07
C LEU A 4 -62.55 -9.33 34.39
N GLU A 5 -62.51 -8.79 35.61
CA GLU A 5 -61.40 -7.95 36.09
C GLU A 5 -60.11 -8.76 36.29
N GLU A 6 -60.21 -9.98 36.80
CA GLU A 6 -59.08 -10.88 37.03
C GLU A 6 -58.43 -11.29 35.70
N LYS A 7 -59.24 -11.53 34.66
CA LYS A 7 -58.74 -11.81 33.31
C LYS A 7 -58.00 -10.61 32.71
N ARG A 8 -58.53 -9.39 32.86
CA ARG A 8 -57.87 -8.16 32.35
C ARG A 8 -56.54 -7.89 33.04
N ALA A 9 -56.47 -8.05 34.37
CA ALA A 9 -55.22 -7.90 35.12
C ALA A 9 -54.16 -8.91 34.69
N ARG A 10 -54.56 -10.17 34.44
CA ARG A 10 -53.66 -11.22 33.95
C ARG A 10 -53.11 -10.93 32.55
N PHE A 11 -53.92 -10.42 31.63
CA PHE A 11 -53.43 -10.02 30.30
C PHE A 11 -52.50 -8.80 30.37
N ALA A 12 -52.80 -7.81 31.20
CA ALA A 12 -51.92 -6.65 31.39
C ALA A 12 -50.54 -7.05 31.97
N ALA A 13 -50.51 -7.99 32.92
CA ALA A 13 -49.27 -8.52 33.47
C ALA A 13 -48.43 -9.27 32.41
N LEU A 14 -49.09 -10.10 31.58
CA LEU A 14 -48.41 -10.82 30.48
C LEU A 14 -47.85 -9.86 29.41
N ASP A 15 -48.56 -8.79 29.07
CA ASP A 15 -48.07 -7.78 28.13
C ASP A 15 -46.87 -7.00 28.68
N LEU A 16 -46.85 -6.73 29.98
CA LEU A 16 -45.74 -6.04 30.63
C LEU A 16 -44.50 -6.94 30.69
N GLU A 17 -44.67 -8.24 30.96
CA GLU A 17 -43.59 -9.23 30.86
C GLU A 17 -43.09 -9.39 29.42
N ARG A 18 -43.99 -9.42 28.42
CA ARG A 18 -43.64 -9.50 27.01
C ARG A 18 -42.83 -8.29 26.56
N LYS A 19 -43.25 -7.07 26.93
CA LYS A 19 -42.49 -5.83 26.63
C LYS A 19 -41.12 -5.82 27.31
N LYS A 20 -41.01 -6.32 28.55
CA LYS A 20 -39.73 -6.43 29.25
C LYS A 20 -38.79 -7.43 28.56
N ARG A 21 -39.29 -8.62 28.19
CA ARG A 21 -38.54 -9.62 27.43
C ARG A 21 -38.11 -9.09 26.06
N GLN A 22 -39.00 -8.41 25.33
CA GLN A 22 -38.70 -7.83 24.03
C GLN A 22 -37.61 -6.76 24.11
N LYS A 23 -37.63 -5.90 25.15
CA LYS A 23 -36.57 -4.93 25.40
C LYS A 23 -35.22 -5.60 25.70
N ILE A 24 -35.21 -6.65 26.52
CA ILE A 24 -33.98 -7.40 26.84
C ILE A 24 -33.40 -8.05 25.58
N VAL A 25 -34.23 -8.68 24.75
CA VAL A 25 -33.81 -9.30 23.48
C VAL A 25 -33.24 -8.26 22.51
N LEU A 26 -33.89 -7.09 22.38
CA LEU A 26 -33.39 -5.99 21.53
C LEU A 26 -32.05 -5.46 22.02
N ILE A 27 -31.88 -5.26 23.33
CA ILE A 27 -30.61 -4.80 23.91
C ILE A 27 -29.51 -5.82 23.66
N SER A 28 -29.77 -7.12 23.85
CA SER A 28 -28.74 -8.15 23.62
C SER A 28 -28.36 -8.23 22.14
N LEU A 29 -29.32 -8.11 21.23
CA LEU A 29 -29.08 -8.12 19.79
C LEU A 29 -28.22 -6.92 19.36
N CYS A 30 -28.56 -5.70 19.81
CA CYS A 30 -27.76 -4.51 19.54
C CYS A 30 -26.35 -4.62 20.12
N THR A 31 -26.21 -5.18 21.32
CA THR A 31 -24.90 -5.36 21.97
C THR A 31 -24.03 -6.34 21.18
N LEU A 32 -24.60 -7.47 20.73
CA LEU A 32 -23.92 -8.43 19.85
C LEU A 32 -23.51 -7.81 18.51
N MET A 33 -24.36 -6.96 17.93
CA MET A 33 -24.05 -6.28 16.66
C MET A 33 -22.90 -5.28 16.82
N VAL A 34 -22.86 -4.53 17.93
CA VAL A 34 -21.76 -3.61 18.24
C VAL A 34 -20.47 -4.38 18.51
N ILE A 35 -20.52 -5.47 19.29
CA ILE A 35 -19.35 -6.33 19.53
C ILE A 35 -18.86 -6.93 18.21
N GLY A 36 -19.76 -7.40 17.34
CA GLY A 36 -19.42 -7.92 16.02
C GLY A 36 -18.77 -6.86 15.12
N ALA A 37 -19.30 -5.65 15.09
CA ALA A 37 -18.72 -4.55 14.34
C ALA A 37 -17.33 -4.15 14.88
N VAL A 38 -17.17 -4.08 16.20
CA VAL A 38 -15.87 -3.82 16.84
C VAL A 38 -14.88 -4.94 16.55
N ALA A 39 -15.31 -6.21 16.62
CA ALA A 39 -14.47 -7.37 16.29
C ALA A 39 -14.05 -7.36 14.82
N ILE A 40 -14.93 -7.01 13.88
CA ILE A 40 -14.59 -6.87 12.46
C ILE A 40 -13.60 -5.73 12.27
N VAL A 41 -13.83 -4.56 12.87
CA VAL A 41 -12.89 -3.42 12.78
C VAL A 41 -11.53 -3.78 13.37
N LEU A 42 -11.48 -4.49 14.50
CA LEU A 42 -10.24 -4.96 15.12
C LEU A 42 -9.57 -6.10 14.33
N SER A 43 -10.33 -6.98 13.68
CA SER A 43 -9.80 -8.07 12.84
C SER A 43 -9.32 -7.55 11.48
N THR A 44 -9.92 -6.50 10.93
CA THR A 44 -9.36 -5.79 9.76
C THR A 44 -8.10 -4.97 10.09
N ARG A 45 -7.72 -4.86 11.37
CA ARG A 45 -6.41 -4.35 11.79
C ARG A 45 -5.35 -5.45 11.86
N GLU A 46 -5.68 -6.71 11.57
CA GLU A 46 -4.65 -7.71 11.38
C GLU A 46 -3.80 -7.29 10.19
N ALA A 47 -2.55 -6.97 10.51
CA ALA A 47 -1.54 -6.49 9.61
C ALA A 47 -1.47 -7.41 8.40
N ILE A 48 -1.55 -6.80 7.21
CA ILE A 48 -1.14 -7.47 5.98
C ILE A 48 0.27 -8.02 6.26
N PRO A 49 0.51 -9.34 6.12
CA PRO A 49 1.83 -9.90 6.43
C PRO A 49 2.89 -9.23 5.53
N GLY A 50 3.92 -8.62 6.15
CA GLY A 50 4.93 -7.77 5.48
C GLY A 50 4.63 -6.25 5.47
N PHE A 51 3.65 -5.80 6.27
CA PHE A 51 3.24 -4.39 6.36
C PHE A 51 3.76 -3.66 7.61
N ASP A 52 4.16 -4.41 8.64
CA ASP A 52 4.61 -3.92 9.96
C ASP A 52 6.14 -3.74 10.11
N ASP A 53 6.94 -4.23 9.15
CA ASP A 53 8.41 -4.14 9.17
C ASP A 53 8.96 -2.89 8.46
N LYS A 54 8.11 -2.18 7.70
CA LYS A 54 8.51 -0.98 6.96
C LYS A 54 8.56 0.25 7.86
N TYR A 55 9.59 1.07 7.66
CA TYR A 55 9.75 2.32 8.39
C TYR A 55 8.59 3.28 8.09
N SER A 56 8.07 3.93 9.13
CA SER A 56 7.09 5.02 9.02
C SER A 56 7.64 6.30 9.62
N ILE A 57 7.40 7.43 8.93
CA ILE A 57 7.71 8.79 9.43
C ILE A 57 6.71 9.25 10.52
N GLY A 58 5.76 8.40 10.93
CA GLY A 58 4.82 8.66 12.02
C GLY A 58 3.71 9.67 11.71
N LYS A 59 3.62 10.16 10.47
CA LYS A 59 2.58 11.09 10.01
C LYS A 59 2.04 10.65 8.64
N SER A 60 0.74 10.84 8.43
CA SER A 60 0.11 10.56 7.13
C SER A 60 0.52 11.61 6.09
N VAL A 61 0.49 11.20 4.81
CA VAL A 61 0.75 12.06 3.67
C VAL A 61 -0.52 12.16 2.83
N ASN A 62 -0.98 13.38 2.59
CA ASN A 62 -2.19 13.63 1.81
C ASN A 62 -1.85 13.93 0.35
N TYR A 63 -2.23 13.01 -0.54
CA TYR A 63 -2.10 13.11 -1.99
C TYR A 63 -3.42 13.38 -2.72
N THR A 64 -4.55 13.52 -2.02
CA THR A 64 -5.87 13.72 -2.64
C THR A 64 -5.86 14.92 -3.58
N ASN A 65 -6.26 14.71 -4.83
CA ASN A 65 -6.26 15.70 -5.92
C ASN A 65 -4.88 16.31 -6.21
N LYS A 66 -3.79 15.57 -5.95
CA LYS A 66 -2.43 15.99 -6.25
C LYS A 66 -1.78 15.04 -7.25
N ILE A 67 -0.98 15.64 -8.13
CA ILE A 67 0.02 14.96 -8.94
C ILE A 67 1.38 15.36 -8.37
N VAL A 68 2.22 14.38 -8.05
CA VAL A 68 3.55 14.58 -7.49
C VAL A 68 4.56 13.87 -8.38
N ASP A 69 5.37 14.64 -9.08
CA ASP A 69 6.44 14.13 -9.93
C ASP A 69 7.66 13.73 -9.11
N MET A 70 8.42 12.78 -9.67
CA MET A 70 9.73 12.39 -9.15
C MET A 70 10.70 13.55 -9.10
N THR A 71 11.35 13.71 -7.95
CA THR A 71 12.52 14.59 -7.81
C THR A 71 13.81 13.78 -7.97
N GLU A 72 14.68 14.22 -8.87
CA GLU A 72 15.99 13.59 -9.06
C GLU A 72 16.94 13.97 -7.93
N VAL A 73 17.55 12.96 -7.33
CA VAL A 73 18.57 13.09 -6.30
C VAL A 73 19.77 12.23 -6.64
N LYS A 74 20.94 12.59 -6.10
CA LYS A 74 22.13 11.75 -6.18
C LYS A 74 22.13 10.78 -5.00
N ALA A 75 22.30 9.49 -5.28
CA ALA A 75 22.53 8.52 -4.23
C ALA A 75 23.98 8.61 -3.75
N GLU A 76 24.20 8.53 -2.44
CA GLU A 76 25.52 8.41 -1.86
C GLU A 76 25.90 6.93 -1.80
N ILE A 77 26.98 6.54 -2.46
CA ILE A 77 27.44 5.14 -2.51
C ILE A 77 28.74 5.04 -1.72
N SER A 78 28.71 4.32 -0.62
CA SER A 78 29.89 4.08 0.22
C SER A 78 29.78 2.75 0.96
N ASN A 79 30.92 2.08 1.19
CA ASN A 79 31.00 0.86 2.02
C ASN A 79 29.99 -0.26 1.65
N GLY A 80 29.71 -0.46 0.36
CA GLY A 80 28.74 -1.50 -0.07
C GLY A 80 27.28 -1.13 0.20
N GLN A 81 26.99 0.14 0.48
CA GLN A 81 25.65 0.65 0.73
C GLN A 81 25.31 1.76 -0.26
N VAL A 82 24.02 1.86 -0.56
CA VAL A 82 23.45 2.97 -1.32
C VAL A 82 22.54 3.75 -0.38
N GLN A 83 22.80 5.04 -0.24
CA GLN A 83 22.13 5.89 0.72
C GLN A 83 21.31 6.98 0.03
N LEU A 84 20.07 7.14 0.47
CA LEU A 84 19.16 8.22 0.07
C LEU A 84 18.82 9.09 1.29
N SER A 85 18.58 10.38 1.05
CA SER A 85 18.22 11.34 2.10
C SER A 85 16.75 11.15 2.52
N LEU A 86 16.53 10.88 3.81
CA LEU A 86 15.19 10.81 4.38
C LEU A 86 14.53 12.19 4.39
N ASP A 87 15.28 13.26 4.62
CA ASP A 87 14.80 14.64 4.58
C ASP A 87 14.30 15.04 3.19
N ASP A 88 15.04 14.65 2.14
CA ASP A 88 14.61 14.87 0.76
C ASP A 88 13.33 14.07 0.47
N LEU A 89 13.24 12.83 0.97
CA LEU A 89 12.03 12.02 0.81
C LEU A 89 10.83 12.67 1.52
N GLU A 90 11.02 13.18 2.73
CA GLU A 90 9.99 13.91 3.45
C GLU A 90 9.59 15.21 2.75
N LYS A 91 10.52 15.88 2.07
CA LYS A 91 10.25 17.12 1.34
C LYS A 91 9.51 16.86 0.03
N TYR A 92 10.04 15.97 -0.81
CA TYR A 92 9.61 15.79 -2.19
C TYR A 92 8.63 14.63 -2.39
N LYS A 93 8.46 13.77 -1.38
CA LYS A 93 7.53 12.63 -1.32
C LYS A 93 7.83 11.46 -2.24
N ILE A 94 8.45 11.71 -3.40
CA ILE A 94 8.93 10.69 -4.32
C ILE A 94 10.27 11.12 -4.92
N LEU A 95 11.27 10.26 -4.75
CA LEU A 95 12.63 10.46 -5.19
C LEU A 95 12.97 9.49 -6.31
N TYR A 96 13.80 9.96 -7.23
CA TYR A 96 14.47 9.18 -8.26
C TYR A 96 15.97 9.28 -8.05
N ALA A 97 16.67 8.15 -8.04
CA ALA A 97 18.13 8.12 -8.06
C ALA A 97 18.62 7.11 -9.09
N MET A 98 19.61 7.50 -9.89
CA MET A 98 20.35 6.53 -10.70
C MET A 98 21.43 5.90 -9.83
N TYR A 99 21.34 4.59 -9.59
CA TYR A 99 22.35 3.87 -8.80
C TYR A 99 23.63 3.65 -9.63
N ASP A 100 23.48 3.08 -10.82
CA ASP A 100 24.60 2.82 -11.73
C ASP A 100 24.10 2.93 -13.18
N GLU A 101 24.63 3.90 -13.93
CA GLU A 101 24.30 4.16 -15.34
C GLU A 101 24.72 3.04 -16.30
N ASN A 102 25.71 2.23 -15.90
CA ASN A 102 26.26 1.16 -16.72
C ASN A 102 25.67 -0.22 -16.41
N PHE A 103 24.81 -0.30 -15.38
CA PHE A 103 24.16 -1.54 -14.98
C PHE A 103 23.38 -2.15 -16.15
N ASP A 104 23.66 -3.41 -16.50
CA ASP A 104 22.98 -4.08 -17.61
C ASP A 104 21.62 -4.63 -17.14
N ILE A 105 20.55 -4.05 -17.68
CA ILE A 105 19.16 -4.45 -17.41
C ILE A 105 18.66 -5.44 -18.49
N GLY A 106 19.50 -5.77 -19.47
CA GLY A 106 19.11 -6.61 -20.61
C GLY A 106 18.35 -5.82 -21.68
N ASN A 107 18.05 -6.47 -22.81
CA ASN A 107 17.41 -5.83 -23.98
C ASN A 107 18.15 -4.57 -24.49
N ASN A 108 19.49 -4.55 -24.38
CA ASN A 108 20.34 -3.40 -24.68
C ASN A 108 20.03 -2.14 -23.84
N GLN A 109 19.34 -2.29 -22.71
CA GLN A 109 19.07 -1.22 -21.75
C GLN A 109 20.13 -1.19 -20.66
N LYS A 110 20.64 0.00 -20.38
CA LYS A 110 21.60 0.25 -19.29
C LYS A 110 21.06 1.23 -18.28
N GLY A 111 21.48 1.09 -17.04
CA GLY A 111 21.23 2.04 -15.97
C GLY A 111 20.17 1.54 -15.02
N LEU A 112 20.51 1.27 -13.75
CA LEU A 112 19.58 0.85 -12.70
C LEU A 112 19.08 2.05 -11.90
N PRO A 113 17.86 2.54 -12.18
CA PRO A 113 17.25 3.57 -11.37
C PRO A 113 16.52 2.96 -10.16
N VAL A 114 16.61 3.65 -9.03
CA VAL A 114 15.92 3.33 -7.78
C VAL A 114 14.99 4.49 -7.47
N MET A 115 13.85 4.18 -6.86
CA MET A 115 12.95 5.16 -6.31
C MET A 115 12.71 4.91 -4.82
N ALA A 116 12.45 6.01 -4.11
CA ALA A 116 11.90 5.97 -2.77
C ALA A 116 10.69 6.88 -2.71
N TYR A 117 9.60 6.45 -2.09
CA TYR A 117 8.40 7.28 -1.93
C TYR A 117 7.70 7.04 -0.61
N LEU A 118 6.83 7.99 -0.22
CA LEU A 118 5.99 7.88 0.97
C LEU A 118 4.58 7.41 0.61
N SER A 119 4.10 6.36 1.26
CA SER A 119 2.68 5.97 1.16
C SER A 119 1.77 6.98 1.92
N PRO A 120 0.44 6.96 1.73
CA PRO A 120 -0.49 7.84 2.44
C PRO A 120 -0.43 7.67 3.96
N ALA A 121 -0.05 6.49 4.42
CA ALA A 121 0.17 6.18 5.84
C ALA A 121 1.54 6.65 6.36
N GLY A 122 2.36 7.32 5.52
CA GLY A 122 3.70 7.78 5.90
C GLY A 122 4.76 6.68 5.89
N ARG A 123 4.53 5.56 5.21
CA ARG A 123 5.52 4.49 5.13
C ARG A 123 6.50 4.76 4.01
N VAL A 124 7.78 4.48 4.26
CA VAL A 124 8.82 4.54 3.25
C VAL A 124 8.74 3.26 2.41
N ILE A 125 8.64 3.44 1.09
CA ILE A 125 8.74 2.37 0.12
C ILE A 125 9.97 2.65 -0.73
N VAL A 126 10.82 1.64 -0.92
CA VAL A 126 12.00 1.73 -1.77
C VAL A 126 11.91 0.61 -2.80
N ALA A 127 12.03 0.95 -4.07
CA ALA A 127 11.79 0.01 -5.16
C ALA A 127 12.61 0.36 -6.41
N SER A 128 12.66 -0.55 -7.37
CA SER A 128 13.21 -0.27 -8.70
C SER A 128 12.38 0.82 -9.37
N SER A 129 13.02 1.85 -9.90
CA SER A 129 12.32 2.85 -10.71
C SER A 129 12.29 2.41 -12.16
N PHE A 130 11.82 1.20 -12.43
CA PHE A 130 11.83 0.61 -13.77
C PHE A 130 10.55 -0.20 -14.05
N CYS A 131 9.80 0.21 -15.08
CA CYS A 131 8.66 -0.53 -15.58
C CYS A 131 9.11 -1.50 -16.66
N GLU A 132 9.29 -2.76 -16.30
CA GLU A 132 9.96 -3.76 -17.15
C GLU A 132 9.34 -3.90 -18.56
N PRO A 133 8.01 -3.94 -18.75
CA PRO A 133 7.45 -4.13 -20.10
C PRO A 133 7.58 -2.94 -21.04
N CYS A 134 7.61 -1.71 -20.51
CA CYS A 134 7.60 -0.49 -21.33
C CYS A 134 8.88 0.36 -21.18
N TYR A 135 9.85 -0.14 -20.41
CA TYR A 135 11.15 0.49 -20.16
C TYR A 135 11.08 1.90 -19.53
N SER A 136 9.94 2.30 -18.96
CA SER A 136 9.84 3.57 -18.24
C SER A 136 10.77 3.56 -17.03
N ARG A 137 11.49 4.67 -16.83
CA ARG A 137 12.32 4.88 -15.64
C ARG A 137 11.71 5.86 -14.64
N LYS A 138 10.57 6.44 -14.99
CA LYS A 138 9.94 7.53 -14.25
C LYS A 138 8.49 7.21 -13.98
N PHE A 139 8.06 7.64 -12.81
CA PHE A 139 6.72 7.51 -12.29
C PHE A 139 6.30 8.85 -11.68
N HIS A 140 5.01 9.00 -11.43
CA HIS A 140 4.48 10.05 -10.59
C HIS A 140 3.39 9.47 -9.68
N ILE A 141 3.09 10.18 -8.60
CA ILE A 141 1.96 9.84 -7.73
C ILE A 141 0.77 10.69 -8.16
N GLU A 142 -0.39 10.07 -8.34
CA GLU A 142 -1.68 10.74 -8.55
C GLU A 142 -2.66 10.22 -7.48
N GLY A 143 -2.98 11.02 -6.47
CA GLY A 143 -3.77 10.49 -5.35
C GLY A 143 -3.07 9.32 -4.63
N ASP A 144 -3.74 8.19 -4.50
CA ASP A 144 -3.22 6.97 -3.90
C ASP A 144 -2.64 5.97 -4.93
N VAL A 145 -2.33 6.45 -6.15
CA VAL A 145 -1.77 5.60 -7.21
C VAL A 145 -0.39 6.05 -7.69
N LEU A 146 0.48 5.08 -7.96
CA LEU A 146 1.74 5.25 -8.67
C LEU A 146 1.45 5.02 -10.14
N VAL A 147 1.85 5.96 -10.98
CA VAL A 147 1.54 5.97 -12.40
C VAL A 147 2.84 5.94 -13.21
N CYS A 148 2.93 5.01 -14.16
CA CYS A 148 4.04 4.98 -15.11
C CYS A 148 3.95 6.14 -16.11
N ASN A 149 5.05 6.87 -16.32
CA ASN A 149 5.05 8.03 -17.23
C ASN A 149 4.99 7.65 -18.72
N VAL A 150 5.20 6.38 -19.08
CA VAL A 150 5.18 5.92 -20.48
C VAL A 150 3.86 5.24 -20.83
N CYS A 151 3.47 4.21 -20.07
CA CYS A 151 2.29 3.39 -20.40
C CYS A 151 1.07 3.69 -19.52
N PHE A 152 1.16 4.63 -18.58
CA PHE A 152 0.09 5.03 -17.66
C PHE A 152 -0.51 3.89 -16.82
N THR A 153 0.21 2.76 -16.70
CA THR A 153 -0.17 1.70 -15.76
C THR A 153 -0.19 2.26 -14.35
N ARG A 154 -1.20 1.88 -13.58
CA ARG A 154 -1.50 2.37 -12.24
C ARG A 154 -1.36 1.24 -11.22
N TRP A 155 -0.64 1.50 -10.14
CA TRP A 155 -0.50 0.62 -8.99
C TRP A 155 -0.90 1.36 -7.71
N ALA A 156 -1.48 0.68 -6.73
CA ALA A 156 -1.72 1.26 -5.42
C ALA A 156 -0.39 1.58 -4.72
N ILE A 157 -0.19 2.79 -4.21
CA ILE A 157 1.08 3.17 -3.55
C ILE A 157 1.24 2.56 -2.15
N ALA A 158 0.25 1.79 -1.67
CA ALA A 158 0.34 1.12 -0.38
C ALA A 158 1.15 -0.18 -0.45
N ASP A 159 1.03 -0.91 -1.55
CA ASP A 159 1.50 -2.29 -1.70
C ASP A 159 1.89 -2.65 -3.15
N LEU A 160 1.85 -1.67 -4.06
CA LEU A 160 2.06 -1.82 -5.49
C LEU A 160 1.11 -2.82 -6.16
N THR A 161 -0.08 -3.06 -5.59
CA THR A 161 -1.14 -3.84 -6.23
C THR A 161 -1.54 -3.19 -7.55
N GLY A 162 -1.50 -3.95 -8.65
CA GLY A 162 -1.88 -3.47 -9.98
C GLY A 162 -3.36 -3.14 -10.07
N LEU A 163 -3.69 -1.91 -10.47
CA LEU A 163 -5.06 -1.41 -10.55
C LEU A 163 -5.58 -1.38 -11.99
N SER A 164 -4.79 -0.83 -12.92
CA SER A 164 -5.17 -0.71 -14.34
C SER A 164 -3.95 -0.49 -15.24
N GLY A 165 -4.09 -0.77 -16.53
CA GLY A 165 -3.04 -0.61 -17.55
C GLY A 165 -2.40 -1.92 -18.02
N GLY A 166 -1.48 -1.83 -18.97
CA GLY A 166 -0.87 -3.00 -19.62
C GLY A 166 0.21 -3.71 -18.81
N CYS A 167 0.74 -3.07 -17.76
CA CYS A 167 1.90 -3.57 -17.01
C CYS A 167 1.55 -3.97 -15.56
N THR A 168 0.28 -4.17 -15.21
CA THR A 168 -0.17 -4.39 -13.82
C THR A 168 0.49 -5.60 -13.14
N LYS A 169 0.86 -6.63 -13.91
CA LYS A 169 1.59 -7.82 -13.43
C LYS A 169 3.08 -7.58 -13.15
N TYR A 170 3.58 -6.41 -13.53
CA TYR A 170 4.97 -6.03 -13.40
C TYR A 170 5.10 -4.75 -12.54
N PRO A 171 4.63 -4.76 -11.27
CA PRO A 171 4.85 -3.65 -10.37
C PRO A 171 6.35 -3.45 -10.13
N PRO A 172 6.81 -2.22 -9.88
CA PRO A 172 8.16 -1.95 -9.40
C PRO A 172 8.57 -2.92 -8.29
N GLN A 173 9.80 -3.46 -8.36
CA GLN A 173 10.26 -4.43 -7.38
C GLN A 173 10.74 -3.69 -6.13
N GLU A 174 10.15 -4.00 -4.98
CA GLU A 174 10.62 -3.45 -3.70
C GLU A 174 11.99 -4.03 -3.31
N PHE A 175 12.82 -3.18 -2.69
CA PHE A 175 14.12 -3.53 -2.14
C PHE A 175 14.08 -3.50 -0.62
N ASN A 176 14.89 -4.35 0.01
CA ASN A 176 15.09 -4.25 1.45
C ASN A 176 15.92 -3.00 1.77
N TYR A 177 15.59 -2.35 2.89
CA TYR A 177 16.29 -1.18 3.36
C TYR A 177 16.27 -1.10 4.88
N SER A 178 17.18 -0.31 5.44
CA SER A 178 17.12 0.15 6.81
C SER A 178 17.10 1.69 6.85
N VAL A 179 16.70 2.27 7.98
CA VAL A 179 16.70 3.72 8.16
C VAL A 179 17.56 4.08 9.36
N ASP A 180 18.57 4.89 9.10
CA ASP A 180 19.35 5.57 10.13
C ASP A 180 18.66 6.90 10.45
N LYS A 181 17.96 6.92 11.58
CA LYS A 181 17.24 8.10 12.07
C LYS A 181 18.17 9.22 12.54
N GLU A 182 19.36 8.89 13.02
CA GLU A 182 20.29 9.87 13.58
C GLU A 182 20.94 10.68 12.46
N ASN A 183 21.28 10.00 11.36
CA ASN A 183 21.89 10.63 10.19
C ASN A 183 20.89 10.98 9.07
N GLY A 184 19.60 10.63 9.23
CA GLY A 184 18.54 10.93 8.26
C GLY A 184 18.73 10.21 6.93
N LYS A 185 19.18 8.94 6.95
CA LYS A 185 19.50 8.17 5.74
C LYS A 185 18.64 6.92 5.60
N ILE A 186 18.22 6.64 4.37
CA ILE A 186 17.65 5.37 3.94
C ILE A 186 18.78 4.57 3.30
N ILE A 187 19.05 3.37 3.80
CA ILE A 187 20.22 2.57 3.46
C ILE A 187 19.77 1.29 2.76
N LEU A 188 20.24 1.09 1.53
CA LEU A 188 20.06 -0.16 0.78
C LEU A 188 21.37 -0.95 0.72
N ASN A 189 21.27 -2.27 0.69
CA ASN A 189 22.41 -3.14 0.43
C ASN A 189 22.76 -3.11 -1.07
N GLN A 190 23.99 -2.74 -1.41
CA GLN A 190 24.45 -2.68 -2.79
C GLN A 190 24.47 -4.06 -3.46
N GLU A 191 24.68 -5.14 -2.73
CA GLU A 191 24.66 -6.51 -3.28
C GLU A 191 23.28 -6.90 -3.81
N GLU A 192 22.21 -6.48 -3.13
CA GLU A 192 20.84 -6.71 -3.59
C GLU A 192 20.59 -6.02 -4.93
N LEU A 193 21.02 -4.75 -5.06
CA LEU A 193 20.91 -4.00 -6.31
C LEU A 193 21.76 -4.60 -7.44
N LYS A 194 22.97 -5.10 -7.12
CA LYS A 194 23.86 -5.75 -8.11
C LYS A 194 23.27 -7.05 -8.66
N ASN A 195 22.53 -7.78 -7.82
CA ASN A 195 21.92 -9.05 -8.19
C ASN A 195 20.51 -8.88 -8.78
N TRP A 196 19.95 -7.68 -8.72
CA TRP A 196 18.64 -7.39 -9.30
C TRP A 196 18.65 -7.58 -10.82
N LYS A 197 17.60 -8.20 -11.35
CA LYS A 197 17.38 -8.35 -12.79
C LYS A 197 15.90 -8.17 -13.06
N PRO A 198 15.52 -7.59 -14.22
CA PRO A 198 14.12 -7.61 -14.63
C PRO A 198 13.58 -9.03 -14.67
N ARG A 199 12.31 -9.17 -14.30
CA ARG A 199 11.56 -10.41 -14.54
C ARG A 199 11.50 -10.66 -16.05
N ASP A 200 11.59 -11.93 -16.45
CA ASP A 200 11.48 -12.33 -17.86
C ASP A 200 10.19 -11.75 -18.45
N TYR A 201 10.36 -10.78 -19.34
CA TYR A 201 9.28 -10.27 -20.16
C TYR A 201 9.07 -11.27 -21.29
N ASP A 202 8.24 -12.27 -21.05
CA ASP A 202 7.78 -13.18 -22.10
C ASP A 202 6.81 -12.43 -23.02
N SER A 203 7.33 -11.89 -24.11
CA SER A 203 6.55 -11.23 -25.18
C SER A 203 5.51 -12.15 -25.83
N SER A 204 5.56 -13.47 -25.62
CA SER A 204 4.55 -14.42 -26.12
C SER A 204 3.22 -14.35 -25.35
N THR A 205 3.21 -13.79 -24.14
CA THR A 205 1.97 -13.57 -23.38
C THR A 205 1.11 -12.43 -23.92
N THR A 206 1.69 -11.47 -24.65
CA THR A 206 0.94 -10.38 -25.31
C THR A 206 0.21 -10.86 -26.57
N THR A 207 0.75 -11.83 -27.29
CA THR A 207 0.13 -12.41 -28.50
C THR A 207 -1.18 -13.14 -28.19
N LYS A 208 -1.33 -13.71 -27.00
CA LYS A 208 -2.56 -14.42 -26.58
C LYS A 208 -3.70 -13.51 -26.13
N MET A 209 -3.46 -12.21 -25.93
CA MET A 209 -4.51 -11.24 -25.54
C MET A 209 -5.14 -10.50 -26.72
N ASN A 210 -4.54 -10.56 -27.92
CA ASN A 210 -5.09 -9.95 -29.14
C ASN A 210 -5.85 -10.94 -30.03
N LEU A 211 -6.22 -12.12 -29.51
CA LEU A 211 -6.92 -13.17 -30.25
C LEU A 211 -8.26 -13.61 -29.62
N ASN A 212 -8.84 -12.82 -28.71
CA ASN A 212 -10.21 -13.02 -28.23
C ASN A 212 -11.06 -11.78 -28.48
#